data_AF-A0A1E3JRQ3-F1
#
_entry.id   AF-A0A1E3JRQ3-F1
#
_cell.length_a   1.000
_cell.length_b   1.000
_cell.length_c   1.000
_cell.angle_alpha   90.00
_cell.angle_beta   90.00
_cell.angle_gamma   90.00
#
_symmetry.space_group_name_H-M   'P 1'
#
loop_
_entity.id
_entity.type
_entity.pdbx_description
1 polymer ?
#
loop_
_entity_poly.entity_id
_entity_poly.type
_entity_poly.pdbx_seq_one_letter_code
_entity_poly.pdbx_strand_id
1 'polypeptide(L)'
;MYDKSLFHGQGDRSAKGVTVRGPVDVVIFEGWMNGFGALPDEELAARYAAASSPSAEDTPSTLVKYSKATLDDINERLRDYEDVWNAIDCFVQIRPLDMLFVWEWSLQVMEVWECLIEEVRQFIDRYMPSYELFQDGIDKESTTWHGKGLRFRVDSHRNIVKVEKF
;
A
#
# COMPACT_ATOMS: atom_id res chain seq x y z
N MET A 1 10.86 -16.71 -6.61
CA MET A 1 11.33 -15.33 -6.31
C MET A 1 11.01 -14.47 -7.53
N TYR A 2 10.76 -13.17 -7.38
CA TYR A 2 10.57 -12.24 -8.51
C TYR A 2 11.85 -11.43 -8.72
N ASP A 3 12.34 -11.34 -9.97
CA ASP A 3 13.52 -10.57 -10.32
C ASP A 3 13.09 -9.31 -11.07
N LYS A 4 13.27 -8.15 -10.44
CA LYS A 4 12.85 -6.85 -10.97
C LYS A 4 13.75 -6.37 -12.12
N SER A 5 14.94 -6.93 -12.32
CA SER A 5 15.90 -6.47 -13.33
C SER A 5 15.63 -7.03 -14.73
N LEU A 6 14.88 -8.13 -14.84
CA LEU A 6 14.57 -8.77 -16.11
C LEU A 6 13.71 -7.86 -17.01
N PHE A 7 13.72 -8.13 -18.32
CA PHE A 7 12.93 -7.41 -19.33
C PHE A 7 13.03 -5.88 -19.22
N HIS A 8 14.27 -5.38 -19.14
CA HIS A 8 14.56 -3.93 -19.04
C HIS A 8 13.85 -3.25 -17.86
N GLY A 9 13.78 -3.93 -16.71
CA GLY A 9 13.20 -3.37 -15.49
C GLY A 9 11.70 -3.62 -15.31
N GLN A 10 11.02 -4.29 -16.26
CA GLN A 10 9.63 -4.74 -16.08
C GLN A 10 9.54 -5.91 -15.10
N GLY A 11 10.62 -6.68 -15.02
CA GLY A 11 10.77 -7.83 -14.14
C GLY A 11 10.01 -9.06 -14.61
N ASP A 12 10.39 -10.22 -14.05
CA ASP A 12 9.70 -11.48 -14.26
C ASP A 12 10.00 -12.45 -13.10
N ARG A 13 9.28 -13.56 -13.05
CA ARG A 13 9.55 -14.66 -12.13
C ARG A 13 10.93 -15.25 -12.39
N SER A 14 11.76 -15.25 -11.35
CA SER A 14 13.04 -15.95 -11.39
C SER A 14 12.83 -17.46 -11.43
N ALA A 15 13.66 -18.16 -12.20
CA ALA A 15 13.76 -19.63 -12.14
C ALA A 15 14.18 -20.13 -10.75
N LYS A 16 14.70 -19.25 -9.89
CA LYS A 16 15.08 -19.57 -8.51
C LYS A 16 13.90 -19.42 -7.55
N GLY A 17 13.65 -20.49 -6.80
CA GLY A 17 12.75 -20.52 -5.65
C GLY A 17 13.51 -20.55 -4.32
N VAL A 18 12.78 -20.37 -3.23
CA VAL A 18 13.28 -20.61 -1.88
C VAL A 18 12.59 -21.87 -1.36
N THR A 19 13.36 -22.88 -0.98
CA THR A 19 12.82 -24.10 -0.36
C THR A 19 12.76 -23.90 1.14
N VAL A 20 11.55 -23.98 1.70
CA VAL A 20 11.32 -23.98 3.15
C VAL A 20 11.14 -25.42 3.62
N ARG A 21 11.82 -25.81 4.71
CA ARG A 21 11.71 -27.14 5.32
C ARG A 21 11.05 -27.00 6.70
N GLY A 22 10.09 -27.88 6.98
CA GLY A 22 9.31 -27.83 8.21
C GLY A 22 9.95 -28.54 9.41
N PRO A 23 9.35 -28.39 10.61
CA PRO A 23 8.16 -27.57 10.87
C PRO A 23 8.45 -26.05 10.82
N VAL A 24 7.41 -25.23 10.61
CA VAL A 24 7.49 -23.76 10.57
C VAL A 24 6.59 -23.20 11.67
N ASP A 25 7.16 -22.42 12.58
CA ASP A 25 6.43 -21.82 13.70
C ASP A 25 5.73 -20.50 13.31
N VAL A 26 6.38 -19.69 12.46
CA VAL A 26 5.90 -18.36 12.05
C VAL A 26 6.16 -18.14 10.56
N VAL A 27 5.16 -17.63 9.85
CA VAL A 27 5.30 -17.11 8.49
C VAL A 27 5.17 -15.60 8.53
N ILE A 28 6.18 -14.90 7.99
CA ILE A 28 6.08 -13.45 7.75
C ILE A 28 5.60 -13.27 6.32
N PHE A 29 4.39 -12.73 6.17
CA PHE A 29 3.84 -12.36 4.88
C PHE A 29 3.71 -10.84 4.80
N GLU A 30 4.62 -10.21 4.04
CA GLU A 30 4.73 -8.76 3.92
C GLU A 30 4.40 -8.25 2.51
N GLY A 31 3.97 -7.00 2.45
CA GLY A 31 3.62 -6.32 1.21
C GLY A 31 3.07 -4.91 1.48
N TRP A 32 3.34 -3.98 0.56
CA TRP A 32 2.97 -2.57 0.71
C TRP A 32 1.45 -2.33 0.80
N MET A 33 0.66 -3.24 0.23
CA MET A 33 -0.80 -3.22 0.21
C MET A 33 -1.42 -4.39 1.01
N ASN A 34 -0.63 -5.11 1.81
CA ASN A 34 -1.17 -6.23 2.56
C ASN A 34 -2.29 -5.75 3.50
N GLY A 35 -3.43 -6.46 3.47
CA GLY A 35 -4.62 -6.10 4.25
C GLY A 35 -5.40 -4.87 3.76
N PHE A 36 -5.06 -4.29 2.60
CA PHE A 36 -5.90 -3.28 1.98
C PHE A 36 -7.27 -3.87 1.66
N GLY A 37 -8.33 -3.11 1.96
CA GLY A 37 -9.71 -3.58 1.80
C GLY A 37 -10.41 -2.85 0.67
N ALA A 38 -11.04 -3.62 -0.22
CA ALA A 38 -11.91 -3.07 -1.25
C ALA A 38 -13.07 -2.27 -0.63
N LEU A 39 -13.57 -1.32 -1.41
CA LEU A 39 -14.67 -0.44 -1.03
C LEU A 39 -15.97 -0.88 -1.73
N PRO A 40 -17.14 -0.61 -1.14
CA PRO A 40 -18.39 -0.54 -1.89
C PRO A 40 -18.28 0.49 -3.02
N ASP A 41 -18.89 0.20 -4.17
CA ASP A 41 -18.77 1.05 -5.37
C ASP A 41 -19.26 2.49 -5.13
N GLU A 42 -20.29 2.63 -4.29
CA GLU A 42 -20.83 3.92 -3.86
C GLU A 42 -19.84 4.73 -3.01
N GLU A 43 -19.07 4.07 -2.15
CA GLU A 43 -18.07 4.72 -1.32
C GLU A 43 -16.88 5.21 -2.16
N LEU A 44 -16.41 4.38 -3.11
CA LEU A 44 -15.36 4.78 -4.04
C LEU A 44 -15.82 5.98 -4.88
N ALA A 45 -17.04 5.92 -5.42
CA ALA A 45 -17.62 7.03 -6.19
C ALA A 45 -17.69 8.33 -5.37
N ALA A 46 -18.08 8.24 -4.10
CA ALA A 46 -18.13 9.39 -3.20
C ALA A 46 -16.72 9.97 -2.93
N ARG A 47 -15.72 9.13 -2.63
CA ARG A 47 -14.33 9.56 -2.43
C ARG A 47 -13.74 10.22 -3.68
N TYR A 48 -13.99 9.64 -4.86
CA TYR A 48 -13.54 10.21 -6.13
C TYR A 48 -14.18 11.57 -6.43
N ALA A 49 -15.48 11.73 -6.19
CA ALA A 49 -16.18 13.00 -6.38
C ALA A 49 -15.68 14.09 -5.42
N ALA A 50 -15.39 13.72 -4.17
CA ALA A 50 -14.81 14.62 -3.18
C ALA A 50 -13.41 15.08 -3.61
N ALA A 51 -12.55 14.16 -4.06
CA ALA A 51 -11.21 14.48 -4.56
C ALA A 51 -11.22 15.34 -5.85
N SER A 52 -12.28 15.23 -6.66
CA SER A 52 -12.45 16.01 -7.90
C SER A 52 -13.01 17.41 -7.67
N SER A 53 -13.47 17.72 -6.45
CA SER A 53 -14.01 19.03 -6.12
C SER A 53 -12.86 20.00 -5.79
N PRO A 54 -12.98 21.30 -6.12
CA PRO A 54 -11.94 22.28 -5.78
C PRO A 54 -11.77 22.37 -4.26
N SER A 55 -10.68 21.83 -3.72
CA SER A 55 -10.31 22.03 -2.32
C SER A 55 -9.52 23.32 -2.15
N ALA A 56 -9.62 23.94 -0.97
CA ALA A 56 -8.75 25.04 -0.56
C ALA A 56 -7.33 24.58 -0.15
N GLU A 57 -7.07 23.27 -0.15
CA GLU A 57 -5.77 22.69 0.15
C GLU A 57 -4.86 22.68 -1.09
N ASP A 58 -3.58 23.01 -0.89
CA ASP A 58 -2.57 23.19 -1.94
C ASP A 58 -2.12 21.88 -2.61
N THR A 59 -2.47 20.71 -2.06
CA THR A 59 -2.01 19.41 -2.60
C THR A 59 -3.18 18.61 -3.18
N PRO A 60 -3.29 18.49 -4.51
CA PRO A 60 -4.35 17.71 -5.13
C PRO A 60 -4.18 16.21 -4.87
N SER A 61 -5.29 15.54 -4.53
CA SER A 61 -5.36 14.08 -4.37
C SER A 61 -4.81 13.33 -5.58
N THR A 62 -4.17 12.17 -5.37
CA THR A 62 -3.67 11.36 -6.49
C THR A 62 -4.78 10.62 -7.25
N LEU A 63 -6.00 10.55 -6.69
CA LEU A 63 -7.15 9.92 -7.35
C LEU A 63 -7.49 10.57 -8.68
N VAL A 64 -7.43 11.90 -8.77
CA VAL A 64 -7.80 12.65 -9.98
C VAL A 64 -6.78 12.50 -11.12
N LYS A 65 -5.63 11.87 -10.86
CA LYS A 65 -4.65 11.52 -11.90
C LYS A 65 -5.12 10.35 -12.77
N TYR A 66 -6.14 9.62 -12.33
CA TYR A 66 -6.68 8.45 -13.02
C TYR A 66 -8.17 8.61 -13.27
N SER A 67 -8.67 7.94 -14.30
CA SER A 67 -10.12 7.85 -14.50
C SER A 67 -10.76 7.06 -13.36
N LYS A 68 -12.01 7.39 -13.00
CA LYS A 68 -12.79 6.58 -12.05
C LYS A 68 -12.82 5.10 -12.47
N ALA A 69 -13.00 4.81 -13.76
CA ALA A 69 -13.04 3.43 -14.28
C ALA A 69 -11.73 2.66 -14.01
N THR A 70 -10.57 3.33 -14.04
CA THR A 70 -9.28 2.71 -13.65
C THR A 70 -9.28 2.33 -12.17
N LEU A 71 -9.81 3.18 -11.31
CA LEU A 71 -9.86 2.94 -9.87
C LEU A 71 -10.90 1.86 -9.52
N ASP A 72 -12.01 1.80 -10.25
CA ASP A 72 -13.00 0.73 -10.14
C ASP A 72 -12.38 -0.64 -10.49
N ASP A 73 -11.58 -0.74 -11.56
CA ASP A 73 -10.87 -1.99 -11.93
C ASP A 73 -9.89 -2.44 -10.83
N ILE A 74 -9.15 -1.50 -10.23
CA ILE A 74 -8.25 -1.81 -9.12
C ILE A 74 -9.03 -2.28 -7.89
N ASN A 75 -10.15 -1.61 -7.57
CA ASN A 75 -11.01 -1.98 -6.45
C ASN A 75 -11.59 -3.39 -6.63
N GLU A 76 -12.02 -3.74 -7.85
CA GLU A 76 -12.52 -5.08 -8.15
C GLU A 76 -11.43 -6.14 -8.03
N ARG A 77 -10.24 -5.88 -8.59
CA ARG A 77 -9.08 -6.78 -8.44
C ARG A 77 -8.63 -6.96 -6.99
N LEU A 78 -8.85 -5.96 -6.14
CA LEU A 78 -8.49 -6.05 -4.73
C LEU A 78 -9.39 -7.06 -3.97
N ARG A 79 -10.63 -7.28 -4.44
CA ARG A 79 -11.54 -8.27 -3.84
C ARG A 79 -10.98 -9.69 -3.91
N ASP A 80 -10.25 -10.03 -4.98
CA ASP A 80 -9.62 -11.33 -5.16
C ASP A 80 -8.56 -11.66 -4.08
N TYR A 81 -8.08 -10.65 -3.33
CA TYR A 81 -7.11 -10.84 -2.25
C TYR A 81 -7.77 -11.15 -0.90
N GLU A 82 -9.09 -11.06 -0.76
CA GLU A 82 -9.78 -11.32 0.51
C GLU A 82 -9.46 -12.71 1.08
N ASP A 83 -9.40 -13.74 0.23
CA ASP A 83 -9.01 -15.10 0.65
C ASP A 83 -7.58 -15.15 1.20
N VAL A 84 -6.66 -14.37 0.62
CA VAL A 84 -5.28 -14.26 1.08
C VAL A 84 -5.23 -13.53 2.43
N TRP A 85 -6.01 -12.46 2.58
CA TRP A 85 -6.13 -11.73 3.85
C TRP A 85 -6.73 -12.60 4.95
N ASN A 86 -7.76 -13.39 4.64
CA ASN A 86 -8.39 -14.29 5.61
C ASN A 86 -7.45 -15.40 6.15
N ALA A 87 -6.29 -15.62 5.52
CA ALA A 87 -5.27 -16.52 6.01
C ALA A 87 -4.30 -15.88 7.04
N ILE A 88 -4.42 -14.58 7.31
CA ILE A 88 -3.53 -13.86 8.24
C ILE A 88 -4.07 -13.91 9.67
N ASP A 89 -3.27 -14.41 10.61
CA ASP A 89 -3.66 -14.56 12.01
C ASP A 89 -3.51 -13.28 12.85
N CYS A 90 -2.46 -12.49 12.60
CA CYS A 90 -2.15 -11.25 13.31
C CYS A 90 -1.46 -10.27 12.36
N PHE A 91 -1.49 -8.97 12.69
CA PHE A 91 -1.02 -7.94 11.77
C PHE A 91 -0.05 -6.97 12.42
N VAL A 92 1.00 -6.59 11.68
CA VAL A 92 1.90 -5.50 12.07
C VAL A 92 1.90 -4.44 10.98
N GLN A 93 1.60 -3.19 11.33
CA GLN A 93 1.58 -2.07 10.40
C GLN A 93 2.59 -1.00 10.80
N ILE A 94 3.38 -0.52 9.84
CA ILE A 94 4.15 0.72 9.99
C ILE A 94 3.37 1.80 9.24
N ARG A 95 2.84 2.79 9.96
CA ARG A 95 2.02 3.86 9.37
C ARG A 95 2.70 5.21 9.58
N PRO A 96 3.09 5.93 8.53
CA PRO A 96 3.70 7.24 8.69
C PRO A 96 2.72 8.23 9.33
N LEU A 97 3.24 9.23 10.06
CA LEU A 97 2.41 10.32 10.57
C LEU A 97 1.71 11.08 9.44
N ASP A 98 2.42 11.26 8.33
CA ASP A 98 1.95 11.92 7.11
C ASP A 98 2.27 11.04 5.89
N MET A 99 1.30 10.86 4.99
CA MET A 99 1.49 10.11 3.75
C MET A 99 2.50 10.78 2.81
N LEU A 100 2.76 12.09 2.95
CA LEU A 100 3.83 12.79 2.24
C LEU A 100 5.21 12.15 2.45
N PHE A 101 5.45 11.51 3.60
CA PHE A 101 6.72 10.84 3.88
C PHE A 101 6.99 9.65 2.95
N VAL A 102 5.95 9.06 2.34
CA VAL A 102 6.14 8.00 1.34
C VAL A 102 6.90 8.54 0.12
N TRP A 103 6.58 9.75 -0.34
CA TRP A 103 7.34 10.40 -1.41
C TRP A 103 8.76 10.74 -0.96
N GLU A 104 8.93 11.35 0.22
CA GLU A 104 10.25 11.74 0.74
C GLU A 104 11.20 10.54 0.89
N TRP A 105 10.72 9.44 1.47
CA TRP A 105 11.54 8.23 1.63
C TRP A 105 11.87 7.56 0.30
N SER A 106 10.94 7.59 -0.65
CA SER A 106 11.18 7.01 -1.98
C SER A 106 12.23 7.81 -2.75
N LEU A 107 12.21 9.14 -2.63
CA LEU A 107 13.24 10.02 -3.20
C LEU A 107 14.61 9.73 -2.59
N GLN A 108 14.71 9.63 -1.25
CA GLN A 108 15.98 9.29 -0.58
C GLN A 108 16.57 7.96 -1.07
N VAL A 109 15.73 6.95 -1.29
CA VAL A 109 16.20 5.67 -1.84
C VAL A 109 16.69 5.87 -3.27
N MET A 110 15.94 6.56 -4.11
CA MET A 110 16.24 6.66 -5.54
C MET A 110 17.37 7.65 -5.87
N GLU A 111 17.69 8.59 -4.99
CA GLU A 111 18.94 9.37 -5.04
C GLU A 111 20.16 8.46 -4.95
N VAL A 112 20.11 7.42 -4.11
CA VAL A 112 21.19 6.41 -4.01
C VAL A 112 21.32 5.60 -5.31
N TRP A 113 20.23 5.46 -6.08
CA TRP A 113 20.19 4.75 -7.35
C TRP A 113 20.30 5.69 -8.58
N GLU A 114 20.63 6.96 -8.37
CA GLU A 114 20.82 7.99 -9.42
C GLU A 114 19.63 8.10 -10.41
N CYS A 115 18.40 7.88 -9.96
CA CYS A 115 17.20 8.02 -10.80
C CYS A 115 16.73 9.49 -10.87
N LEU A 116 16.03 9.85 -11.94
CA LEU A 116 15.46 11.19 -12.11
C LEU A 116 14.27 11.40 -11.15
N ILE A 117 14.26 12.52 -10.43
CA ILE A 117 13.25 12.86 -9.41
C ILE A 117 11.82 12.78 -9.97
N GLU A 118 11.61 13.24 -11.20
CA GLU A 118 10.32 13.22 -11.88
C GLU A 118 9.82 11.79 -12.13
N GLU A 119 10.72 10.87 -12.48
CA GLU A 119 10.39 9.45 -12.68
C GLU A 119 10.01 8.79 -11.35
N VAL A 120 10.71 9.14 -10.25
CA VAL A 120 10.34 8.68 -8.90
C VAL A 120 8.93 9.12 -8.54
N ARG A 121 8.61 10.40 -8.78
CA ARG A 121 7.29 10.95 -8.47
C ARG A 121 6.20 10.24 -9.26
N GLN A 122 6.38 10.07 -10.57
CA GLN A 122 5.45 9.34 -11.42
C GLN A 122 5.30 7.88 -10.99
N PHE A 123 6.39 7.25 -10.54
CA PHE A 123 6.34 5.89 -10.03
C PHE A 123 5.48 5.80 -8.76
N ILE A 124 5.73 6.67 -7.76
CA ILE A 124 4.99 6.68 -6.49
C ILE A 124 3.52 7.08 -6.69
N ASP A 125 3.23 7.99 -7.62
CA ASP A 125 1.87 8.39 -7.98
C ASP A 125 1.00 7.21 -8.47
N ARG A 126 1.60 6.07 -8.85
CA ARG A 126 0.86 4.84 -9.20
C ARG A 126 0.40 4.04 -7.98
N TYR A 127 1.02 4.25 -6.83
CA TYR A 127 0.72 3.54 -5.58
C TYR A 127 -0.22 4.35 -4.68
N MET A 128 -0.05 5.67 -4.66
CA MET A 128 -0.78 6.58 -3.75
C MET A 128 -2.31 6.49 -3.83
N PRO A 129 -2.95 6.30 -5.01
CA PRO A 129 -4.40 6.12 -5.05
C PRO A 129 -4.88 4.94 -4.20
N SER A 130 -4.08 3.87 -4.11
CA SER A 130 -4.42 2.72 -3.30
C SER A 130 -4.30 3.01 -1.80
N TYR A 131 -3.31 3.81 -1.40
CA TYR A 131 -3.19 4.28 -0.01
C TYR A 131 -4.37 5.19 0.38
N GLU A 132 -4.80 6.07 -0.51
CA GLU A 132 -5.94 6.98 -0.29
C GLU A 132 -7.29 6.25 -0.21
N LEU A 133 -7.47 5.17 -0.98
CA LEU A 133 -8.74 4.43 -1.03
C LEU A 133 -8.81 3.26 -0.04
N PHE A 134 -7.78 2.42 0.02
CA PHE A 134 -7.96 1.05 0.53
C PHE A 134 -7.24 0.77 1.85
N GLN A 135 -6.29 1.62 2.26
CA GLN A 135 -5.45 1.39 3.43
C GLN A 135 -6.25 1.25 4.74
N ASP A 136 -7.37 1.96 4.87
CA ASP A 136 -8.21 1.88 6.08
C ASP A 136 -8.90 0.51 6.22
N GLY A 137 -8.90 -0.32 5.17
CA GLY A 137 -9.33 -1.71 5.23
C GLY A 137 -8.55 -2.59 6.21
N ILE A 138 -7.33 -2.19 6.55
CA ILE A 138 -6.47 -2.88 7.53
C ILE A 138 -7.12 -2.91 8.93
N ASP A 139 -7.95 -1.92 9.25
CA ASP A 139 -8.50 -1.66 10.59
C ASP A 139 -10.04 -1.77 10.58
N LYS A 140 -10.55 -2.84 9.98
CA LYS A 140 -11.98 -3.19 9.97
C LYS A 140 -12.26 -4.35 10.94
N GLU A 141 -13.42 -4.31 11.59
CA GLU A 141 -13.88 -5.37 12.51
C GLU A 141 -14.00 -6.74 11.82
N SER A 142 -14.22 -6.75 10.50
CA SER A 142 -14.37 -7.98 9.70
C SER A 142 -13.06 -8.71 9.42
N THR A 143 -11.90 -8.13 9.78
CA THR A 143 -10.59 -8.75 9.51
C THR A 143 -10.32 -9.90 10.47
N THR A 144 -9.62 -10.93 10.00
CA THR A 144 -9.22 -12.08 10.83
C THR A 144 -8.22 -11.72 11.93
N TRP A 145 -7.51 -10.60 11.77
CA TRP A 145 -6.55 -10.06 12.74
C TRP A 145 -7.12 -8.96 13.64
N HIS A 146 -8.43 -8.67 13.60
CA HIS A 146 -9.03 -7.68 14.50
C HIS A 146 -8.74 -7.99 15.97
N GLY A 147 -8.28 -6.99 16.73
CA GLY A 147 -7.81 -7.14 18.11
C GLY A 147 -6.45 -7.82 18.27
N LYS A 148 -5.80 -8.21 17.16
CA LYS A 148 -4.49 -8.87 17.08
C LYS A 148 -3.52 -8.07 16.20
N GLY A 149 -3.79 -6.80 15.97
CA GLY A 149 -2.97 -5.85 15.23
C GLY A 149 -2.04 -5.02 16.13
N LEU A 150 -0.85 -4.71 15.63
CA LEU A 150 0.10 -3.77 16.22
C LEU A 150 0.53 -2.73 15.18
N ARG A 151 0.30 -1.44 15.46
CA ARG A 151 0.63 -0.33 14.57
C ARG A 151 1.73 0.53 15.18
N PHE A 152 2.81 0.72 14.43
CA PHE A 152 3.87 1.67 14.72
C PHE A 152 3.62 2.96 13.93
N ARG A 153 3.34 4.06 14.62
CA ARG A 153 3.31 5.40 14.01
C ARG A 153 4.75 5.91 13.96
N VAL A 154 5.18 6.39 12.80
CA VAL A 154 6.56 6.84 12.60
C VAL A 154 6.65 8.25 12.03
N ASP A 155 7.65 9.02 12.47
CA ASP A 155 7.98 10.35 11.91
C ASP A 155 8.75 10.26 10.58
N SER A 156 9.10 11.39 9.98
CA SER A 156 9.86 11.45 8.71
C SER A 156 11.27 10.85 8.80
N HIS A 157 11.82 10.66 10.00
CA HIS A 157 13.10 10.00 10.24
C HIS A 157 12.93 8.50 10.56
N ARG A 158 11.71 7.97 10.44
CA ARG A 158 11.33 6.58 10.74
C ARG A 158 11.45 6.20 12.22
N ASN A 159 11.50 7.18 13.12
CA ASN A 159 11.45 6.93 14.55
C ASN A 159 10.04 6.57 14.98
N ILE A 160 9.90 5.60 15.89
CA ILE A 160 8.60 5.24 16.48
C ILE A 160 8.17 6.36 17.42
N VAL A 161 7.06 7.01 17.10
CA VAL A 161 6.45 8.06 17.93
C VAL A 161 5.29 7.55 18.77
N LYS A 162 4.61 6.48 18.30
CA LYS A 162 3.48 5.87 19.01
C LYS A 162 3.32 4.41 18.60
N VAL A 163 2.83 3.60 19.52
CA VAL A 163 2.45 2.20 19.28
C VAL A 163 0.97 2.03 19.65
N GLU A 164 0.20 1.44 18.76
CA GLU A 164 -1.25 1.26 18.89
C GLU A 164 -1.62 -0.21 18.66
N LYS A 165 -2.69 -0.68 19.30
CA LYS A 165 -3.32 -1.97 19.00
C LYS A 165 -4.58 -1.74 18.18
N PHE A 166 -4.90 -2.67 17.31
CA PHE A 166 -6.13 -2.67 16.49
C PHE A 166 -6.61 -4.09 16.22
#